data_AF-A0A1F8L642-F1
#
_entry.id   AF-A0A1F8L642-F1
#
_cell.length_a   1.000
_cell.length_b   1.000
_cell.length_c   1.000
_cell.angle_alpha   90.00
_cell.angle_beta   90.00
_cell.angle_gamma   90.00
#
_symmetry.space_group_name_H-M   'P 1'
#
loop_
_entity.id
_entity.type
_entity.pdbx_description
1 polymer ?
#
loop_
_entity_poly.entity_id
_entity_poly.type
_entity_poly.pdbx_seq_one_letter_code
_entity_poly.pdbx_strand_id
1 'polypeptide(L)'
;MNKNGSFDQFEAVMRKAYAVPEIRAEFVNRVQAELMRRADSQAVKVARKGFVLRFGLGFAAVLLLAMFFAKAPEGQALADSIKHFFKIATVTEIPITEPNLLVTPTFASPFAVTLVPAASAPTEAPLPTPEGFTLAKTQACQTEPYGYACKLAWAEKKVGYDIKEFPADPTDMRFEGIYIQVNNDIQINYERVGGGAYLYLLQGPGGEFTSIGAGVPEDSIQQVLVGEYPGEYVVGIYAAKPGETAYKWDPTGKYSLRWADGERWYEINAYGCVGREDLCSAEGLIELALSMVDQSVPAEGPRADHLVSFAEAEQISGLSLLKPAILPEGFVFDYGTYNADLKEIRLNYHPIGYDPGVAEISLWQSLQQNPGGTWDRFTGETVDINGQPGKYMSNDGFTHAVVWQSGGLEIGMLITSSDLWYGGTFTKEQVLEIARSVQ
;
A
#
# COMPACT_ATOMS: atom_id res chain seq x y z
N MET A 1 -2.67 13.65 50.22
CA MET A 1 -4.04 13.25 49.85
C MET A 1 -4.23 13.70 48.40
N ASN A 2 -4.40 12.89 47.35
CA ASN A 2 -4.56 11.45 47.14
C ASN A 2 -3.72 11.10 45.90
N LYS A 3 -2.67 10.30 46.04
CA LYS A 3 -1.94 9.67 44.93
C LYS A 3 -2.41 8.22 44.88
N ASN A 4 -3.35 7.88 44.00
CA ASN A 4 -3.74 6.50 43.66
C ASN A 4 -4.75 6.48 42.48
N GLY A 5 -4.55 7.30 41.46
CA GLY A 5 -5.17 7.04 40.15
C GLY A 5 -4.21 6.14 39.38
N SER A 6 -4.41 4.81 39.43
CA SER A 6 -3.53 3.89 38.68
C SER A 6 -3.81 4.04 37.20
N PHE A 7 -2.75 3.94 36.41
CA PHE A 7 -2.77 3.95 34.94
C PHE A 7 -3.81 2.97 34.36
N ASP A 8 -4.12 1.90 35.10
CA ASP A 8 -5.16 0.92 34.77
C ASP A 8 -6.56 1.51 34.66
N GLN A 9 -6.90 2.56 35.42
CA GLN A 9 -8.20 3.22 35.28
C GLN A 9 -8.31 4.03 33.98
N PHE A 10 -7.22 4.66 33.56
CA PHE A 10 -7.16 5.37 32.29
C PHE A 10 -7.21 4.37 31.12
N GLU A 11 -6.45 3.29 31.19
CA GLU A 11 -6.46 2.24 30.16
C GLU A 11 -7.84 1.57 30.04
N ALA A 12 -8.52 1.32 31.17
CA ALA A 12 -9.87 0.77 31.18
C ALA A 12 -10.93 1.73 30.61
N VAL A 13 -10.78 3.04 30.83
CA VAL A 13 -11.67 4.07 30.25
C VAL A 13 -11.43 4.20 28.75
N MET A 14 -10.17 4.19 28.31
CA MET A 14 -9.80 4.21 26.88
C MET A 14 -10.30 2.96 26.17
N ARG A 15 -10.06 1.77 26.72
CA ARG A 15 -10.54 0.50 26.14
C ARG A 15 -12.07 0.44 26.04
N LYS A 16 -12.79 1.16 26.91
CA LYS A 16 -14.27 1.25 26.89
C LYS A 16 -14.80 2.36 25.97
N ALA A 17 -14.04 3.44 25.78
CA ALA A 17 -14.40 4.54 24.89
C ALA A 17 -14.14 4.22 23.41
N TYR A 18 -13.12 3.39 23.12
CA TYR A 18 -12.76 2.93 21.77
C TYR A 18 -13.21 1.51 21.45
N ALA A 19 -13.96 0.86 22.33
CA ALA A 19 -14.71 -0.34 21.98
C ALA A 19 -15.80 0.03 20.99
N VAL A 20 -15.44 0.10 19.71
CA VAL A 20 -16.40 0.07 18.60
C VAL A 20 -17.26 -1.17 18.86
N PRO A 21 -18.56 -1.03 19.14
CA PRO A 21 -19.39 -2.19 19.40
C PRO A 21 -19.27 -3.09 18.19
N GLU A 22 -18.81 -4.32 18.41
CA GLU A 22 -18.66 -5.33 17.38
C GLU A 22 -19.93 -5.31 16.53
N ILE A 23 -19.80 -4.88 15.28
CA ILE A 23 -20.94 -4.85 14.38
C ILE A 23 -21.26 -6.32 14.15
N ARG A 24 -22.23 -6.83 14.92
CA ARG A 24 -22.60 -8.24 14.90
C ARG A 24 -22.81 -8.62 13.44
N ALA A 25 -22.19 -9.71 12.99
CA ALA A 25 -22.32 -10.18 11.62
C ALA A 25 -23.80 -10.26 11.18
N GLU A 26 -24.70 -10.57 12.11
CA GLU A 26 -26.16 -10.54 11.91
C GLU A 26 -26.74 -9.17 11.49
N PHE A 27 -26.17 -8.05 11.93
CA PHE A 27 -26.57 -6.71 11.50
C PHE A 27 -26.11 -6.44 10.07
N VAL A 28 -24.83 -6.70 9.75
CA VAL A 28 -24.30 -6.57 8.37
C VAL A 28 -25.08 -7.46 7.42
N ASN A 29 -25.29 -8.73 7.79
CA ASN A 29 -26.07 -9.69 7.00
C ASN A 29 -27.53 -9.25 6.82
N ARG A 30 -28.17 -8.64 7.84
CA ARG A 30 -29.54 -8.09 7.71
C ARG A 30 -29.59 -6.86 6.81
N VAL A 31 -28.65 -5.94 6.94
CA VAL A 31 -28.57 -4.75 6.08
C VAL A 31 -28.33 -5.17 4.63
N GLN A 32 -27.40 -6.08 4.40
CA GLN A 32 -27.12 -6.66 3.09
C GLN A 32 -28.34 -7.40 2.52
N ALA A 33 -28.99 -8.27 3.31
CA ALA A 33 -30.19 -8.98 2.89
C ALA A 33 -31.36 -8.03 2.55
N GLU A 34 -31.55 -6.95 3.33
CA GLU A 34 -32.60 -5.96 3.04
C GLU A 34 -32.28 -5.11 1.80
N LEU A 35 -31.01 -4.77 1.57
CA LEU A 35 -30.57 -4.08 0.35
C LEU A 35 -30.78 -4.96 -0.89
N MET A 36 -30.40 -6.24 -0.83
CA MET A 36 -30.60 -7.19 -1.93
C MET A 36 -32.11 -7.45 -2.17
N ARG A 37 -32.91 -7.61 -1.10
CA ARG A 37 -34.36 -7.76 -1.20
C ARG A 37 -35.01 -6.54 -1.87
N ARG A 38 -34.52 -5.33 -1.60
CA ARG A 38 -35.02 -4.11 -2.25
C ARG A 38 -34.60 -4.03 -3.71
N ALA A 39 -33.37 -4.42 -4.04
CA ALA A 39 -32.89 -4.51 -5.42
C ALA A 39 -33.71 -5.52 -6.24
N ASP A 40 -33.94 -6.72 -5.70
CA ASP A 40 -34.78 -7.75 -6.33
C ASP A 40 -36.23 -7.29 -6.51
N SER A 41 -36.79 -6.57 -5.52
CA SER A 41 -38.16 -6.04 -5.61
C SER A 41 -38.33 -4.99 -6.72
N GLN A 42 -37.25 -4.33 -7.15
CA GLN A 42 -37.25 -3.42 -8.29
C GLN A 42 -37.08 -4.17 -9.62
N ALA A 43 -36.23 -5.21 -9.67
CA ALA A 43 -36.06 -6.06 -10.85
C ALA A 43 -37.35 -6.84 -11.21
N VAL A 44 -38.09 -7.33 -10.21
CA VAL A 44 -39.34 -8.08 -10.39
C VAL A 44 -40.48 -7.22 -10.96
N LYS A 45 -40.41 -5.88 -10.85
CA LYS A 45 -41.44 -4.99 -11.42
C LYS A 45 -41.33 -4.82 -12.95
N VAL A 46 -40.21 -5.22 -13.55
CA VAL A 46 -39.99 -5.10 -15.01
C VAL A 46 -40.30 -6.43 -15.75
N ALA A 47 -40.22 -7.58 -15.07
CA ALA A 47 -40.29 -8.89 -15.72
C ALA A 47 -41.64 -9.63 -15.56
N ARG A 48 -42.78 -8.92 -15.58
CA ARG A 48 -44.11 -9.56 -15.50
C ARG A 48 -45.05 -9.15 -16.63
N LYS A 49 -44.73 -9.58 -17.86
CA LYS A 49 -45.74 -9.82 -18.89
C LYS A 49 -45.33 -10.98 -19.80
N GLY A 50 -45.96 -12.14 -19.54
CA GLY A 50 -46.24 -13.17 -20.54
C GLY A 50 -45.24 -14.31 -20.67
N PHE A 51 -45.33 -15.34 -19.81
CA PHE A 51 -44.82 -16.66 -20.20
C PHE A 51 -45.52 -17.79 -19.43
N VAL A 52 -46.65 -18.29 -19.95
CA VAL A 52 -47.25 -19.56 -19.53
C VAL A 52 -47.71 -20.30 -20.78
N LEU A 53 -46.85 -21.20 -21.30
CA LEU A 53 -47.17 -22.53 -21.87
C LEU A 53 -45.94 -23.03 -22.64
N ARG A 54 -45.21 -24.04 -22.11
CA ARG A 54 -44.40 -25.08 -22.80
C ARG A 54 -43.39 -25.71 -21.81
N PHE A 55 -43.86 -26.60 -20.92
CA PHE A 55 -43.03 -27.21 -19.87
C PHE A 55 -42.83 -28.74 -19.97
N GLY A 56 -43.02 -29.36 -21.13
CA GLY A 56 -42.79 -30.81 -21.31
C GLY A 56 -41.36 -31.19 -21.72
N LEU A 57 -40.73 -30.41 -22.60
CA LEU A 57 -39.39 -30.72 -23.17
C LEU A 57 -38.25 -29.94 -22.52
N GLY A 58 -38.54 -28.78 -21.91
CA GLY A 58 -37.53 -27.97 -21.23
C GLY A 58 -36.98 -28.62 -19.95
N PHE A 59 -37.79 -29.42 -19.24
CA PHE A 59 -37.37 -30.02 -17.97
C PHE A 59 -36.27 -31.07 -18.15
N ALA A 60 -36.34 -31.88 -19.21
CA ALA A 60 -35.30 -32.87 -19.52
C ALA A 60 -33.99 -32.20 -19.97
N ALA A 61 -34.07 -31.13 -20.77
CA ALA A 61 -32.89 -30.34 -21.17
C ALA A 61 -32.25 -29.65 -19.95
N VAL A 62 -33.05 -29.07 -19.05
CA VAL A 62 -32.55 -28.44 -17.81
C VAL A 62 -31.95 -29.49 -16.86
N LEU A 63 -32.53 -30.69 -16.74
CA LEU A 63 -31.96 -31.78 -15.93
C LEU A 63 -30.64 -32.30 -16.51
N LEU A 64 -30.54 -32.42 -17.84
CA LEU A 64 -29.29 -32.80 -18.51
C LEU A 64 -28.23 -31.71 -18.35
N LEU A 65 -28.61 -30.44 -18.47
CA LEU A 65 -27.72 -29.30 -18.21
C LEU A 65 -27.26 -29.30 -16.75
N ALA A 66 -28.18 -29.47 -15.80
CA ALA A 66 -27.87 -29.54 -14.38
C ALA A 66 -26.99 -30.74 -14.03
N MET A 67 -27.19 -31.90 -14.68
CA MET A 67 -26.30 -33.06 -14.54
C MET A 67 -24.92 -32.81 -15.17
N PHE A 68 -24.85 -32.09 -16.30
CA PHE A 68 -23.58 -31.67 -16.89
C PHE A 68 -22.82 -30.75 -15.93
N PHE A 69 -23.47 -29.70 -15.42
CA PHE A 69 -22.90 -28.79 -14.41
C PHE A 69 -22.53 -29.50 -13.09
N ALA A 70 -23.27 -30.54 -12.68
CA ALA A 70 -23.02 -31.21 -11.40
C ALA A 70 -22.00 -32.36 -11.48
N LYS A 71 -21.79 -32.98 -12.65
CA LYS A 71 -20.98 -34.20 -12.77
C LYS A 71 -19.84 -34.16 -13.77
N ALA A 72 -19.88 -33.27 -14.77
CA ALA A 72 -18.75 -33.10 -15.68
C ALA A 72 -17.77 -32.10 -15.06
N PRO A 73 -16.46 -32.40 -14.99
CA PRO A 73 -15.45 -31.44 -14.53
C PRO A 73 -15.52 -30.11 -15.29
N GLU A 74 -15.75 -30.18 -16.61
CA GLU A 74 -15.95 -29.04 -17.51
C GLU A 74 -17.23 -28.25 -17.18
N GLY A 75 -18.28 -28.94 -16.73
CA GLY A 75 -19.53 -28.32 -16.29
C GLY A 75 -19.36 -27.59 -14.96
N GLN A 76 -18.68 -28.20 -13.98
CA GLN A 76 -18.41 -27.53 -12.71
C GLN A 76 -17.56 -26.27 -12.90
N ALA A 77 -16.54 -26.32 -13.76
CA ALA A 77 -15.74 -25.15 -14.13
C ALA A 77 -16.58 -24.03 -14.76
N LEU A 78 -17.56 -24.36 -15.62
CA LEU A 78 -18.49 -23.39 -16.22
C LEU A 78 -19.54 -22.87 -15.22
N ALA A 79 -19.99 -23.68 -14.26
CA ALA A 79 -20.88 -23.21 -13.19
C ALA A 79 -20.15 -22.27 -12.22
N ASP A 80 -18.88 -22.55 -11.93
CA ASP A 80 -18.03 -21.69 -11.12
C ASP A 80 -17.59 -20.44 -11.90
N SER A 81 -17.46 -20.50 -13.24
CA SER A 81 -17.22 -19.31 -14.08
C SER A 81 -18.43 -18.36 -14.17
N ILE A 82 -19.60 -18.74 -13.65
CA ILE A 82 -20.75 -17.84 -13.50
C ILE A 82 -20.63 -17.01 -12.20
N LYS A 83 -19.72 -17.37 -11.28
CA LYS A 83 -19.42 -16.53 -10.12
C LYS A 83 -18.46 -15.43 -10.56
N HIS A 84 -18.94 -14.20 -10.52
CA HIS A 84 -18.09 -13.02 -10.67
C HIS A 84 -17.11 -12.92 -9.49
N PHE A 85 -15.83 -12.69 -9.79
CA PHE A 85 -14.79 -12.38 -8.80
C PHE A 85 -14.89 -10.93 -8.32
N PHE A 86 -15.39 -10.03 -9.16
CA PHE A 86 -15.83 -8.71 -8.75
C PHE A 86 -17.29 -8.72 -8.30
N LYS A 87 -17.55 -8.08 -7.17
CA LYS A 87 -18.92 -7.80 -6.76
C LYS A 87 -19.55 -6.84 -7.77
N ILE A 88 -20.66 -7.23 -8.40
CA ILE A 88 -21.38 -6.33 -9.30
C ILE A 88 -22.11 -5.25 -8.48
N ALA A 89 -21.93 -3.99 -8.88
CA ALA A 89 -22.73 -2.87 -8.43
C ALA A 89 -23.78 -2.52 -9.48
N THR A 90 -25.04 -2.43 -9.05
CA THR A 90 -26.14 -1.93 -9.91
C THR A 90 -26.18 -0.39 -9.95
N VAL A 91 -25.28 0.29 -9.24
CA VAL A 91 -25.25 1.74 -9.10
C VAL A 91 -24.00 2.29 -9.75
N THR A 92 -24.14 3.27 -10.63
CA THR A 92 -23.00 3.98 -11.23
C THR A 92 -22.55 5.17 -10.38
N GLU A 93 -23.31 5.52 -9.34
CA GLU A 93 -23.03 6.61 -8.42
C GLU A 93 -23.25 6.18 -6.97
N ILE A 94 -22.32 6.56 -6.09
CA ILE A 94 -22.38 6.33 -4.64
C ILE A 94 -22.49 7.71 -3.97
N PRO A 95 -23.61 8.05 -3.32
CA PRO A 95 -23.79 9.39 -2.75
C PRO A 95 -22.81 9.65 -1.60
N ILE A 96 -22.21 10.84 -1.59
CA ILE A 96 -21.37 11.32 -0.50
C ILE A 96 -22.30 11.80 0.61
N THR A 97 -22.40 11.03 1.69
CA THR A 97 -23.41 11.25 2.74
C THR A 97 -23.10 12.52 3.56
N GLU A 98 -21.83 12.95 3.62
CA GLU A 98 -21.40 14.16 4.33
C GLU A 98 -20.26 14.90 3.56
N PRO A 99 -20.58 15.80 2.62
CA PRO A 99 -19.56 16.48 1.80
C PRO A 99 -18.62 17.40 2.60
N ASN A 100 -18.95 17.70 3.85
CA ASN A 100 -18.16 18.54 4.75
C ASN A 100 -17.18 17.77 5.66
N LEU A 101 -17.14 16.42 5.61
CA LEU A 101 -16.21 15.63 6.43
C LEU A 101 -14.77 15.54 5.90
N LEU A 102 -14.48 16.14 4.73
CA LEU A 102 -13.11 16.22 4.22
C LEU A 102 -12.29 17.36 4.85
N VAL A 103 -12.79 17.98 5.92
CA VAL A 103 -11.99 18.90 6.73
C VAL A 103 -11.30 18.06 7.80
N THR A 104 -10.07 17.59 7.52
CA THR A 104 -9.23 16.95 8.53
C THR A 104 -9.04 17.96 9.67
N PRO A 105 -9.54 17.69 10.89
CA PRO A 105 -9.36 18.62 11.99
C PRO A 105 -7.86 18.82 12.23
N THR A 106 -7.40 20.07 12.21
CA THR A 106 -6.04 20.42 12.61
C THR A 106 -5.94 20.26 14.13
N PHE A 107 -5.54 19.08 14.60
CA PHE A 107 -5.23 18.88 16.01
C PHE A 107 -3.94 19.61 16.36
N ALA A 108 -3.94 20.32 17.48
CA ALA A 108 -2.69 20.86 18.05
C ALA A 108 -1.88 19.68 18.62
N SER A 109 -0.63 19.56 18.18
CA SER A 109 0.28 18.50 18.63
C SER A 109 0.48 18.46 20.15
N PRO A 110 0.54 17.28 20.78
CA PRO A 110 0.71 17.18 22.23
C PRO A 110 2.16 17.44 22.69
N PHE A 111 3.17 17.35 21.82
CA PHE A 111 4.57 17.67 22.15
C PHE A 111 5.46 17.93 20.92
N ALA A 112 6.58 18.63 21.12
CA ALA A 112 7.65 18.78 20.13
C ALA A 112 8.74 17.74 20.39
N VAL A 113 9.30 17.13 19.33
CA VAL A 113 10.28 16.03 19.45
C VAL A 113 11.64 16.55 19.97
N THR A 114 12.34 15.82 20.82
CA THR A 114 13.67 16.24 21.29
C THR A 114 14.76 15.79 20.30
N LEU A 115 15.67 16.68 19.95
CA LEU A 115 16.80 16.39 19.07
C LEU A 115 18.03 15.91 19.87
N VAL A 116 18.74 14.92 19.35
CA VAL A 116 19.95 14.33 19.94
C VAL A 116 21.06 14.18 18.89
N PRO A 117 22.35 14.19 19.27
CA PRO A 117 23.43 13.91 18.32
C PRO A 117 23.31 12.50 17.73
N ALA A 118 23.41 12.36 16.41
CA ALA A 118 23.30 11.09 15.70
C ALA A 118 24.39 10.08 16.11
N ALA A 119 25.57 10.56 16.51
CA ALA A 119 26.66 9.71 17.02
C ALA A 119 26.38 9.12 18.42
N SER A 120 25.37 9.64 19.12
CA SER A 120 24.90 9.13 20.41
C SER A 120 23.79 8.10 20.24
N ALA A 121 23.35 7.81 19.00
CA ALA A 121 22.51 6.66 18.75
C ALA A 121 23.22 5.43 19.35
N PRO A 122 22.53 4.64 20.20
CA PRO A 122 23.15 3.52 20.88
C PRO A 122 23.91 2.69 19.85
N THR A 123 25.23 2.54 20.06
CA THR A 123 26.11 1.68 19.26
C THR A 123 25.37 0.40 18.94
N GLU A 124 24.94 0.25 17.67
CA GLU A 124 24.19 -0.89 17.11
C GLU A 124 23.90 -1.96 18.18
N ALA A 125 23.01 -1.61 19.11
CA ALA A 125 22.52 -2.62 20.01
C ALA A 125 21.64 -3.42 19.06
N PRO A 126 21.95 -4.70 18.77
CA PRO A 126 21.16 -5.48 17.84
C PRO A 126 19.72 -5.26 18.23
N LEU A 127 18.93 -4.68 17.31
CA LEU A 127 17.53 -4.33 17.54
C LEU A 127 16.93 -5.49 18.33
N PRO A 128 16.38 -5.27 19.54
CA PRO A 128 15.84 -6.35 20.33
C PRO A 128 14.82 -7.04 19.43
N THR A 129 15.19 -8.22 18.96
CA THR A 129 14.36 -9.01 18.08
C THR A 129 13.10 -9.24 18.92
N PRO A 130 11.91 -8.76 18.50
CA PRO A 130 10.73 -8.76 19.35
C PRO A 130 10.60 -10.11 20.05
N GLU A 131 10.39 -10.18 21.37
CA GLU A 131 10.33 -11.48 22.05
C GLU A 131 9.27 -12.38 21.38
N GLY A 132 9.71 -13.51 20.81
CA GLY A 132 8.90 -14.36 19.92
C GLY A 132 9.28 -14.31 18.42
N PHE A 133 10.17 -13.41 18.04
CA PHE A 133 10.62 -13.16 16.67
C PHE A 133 11.94 -13.92 16.38
N THR A 134 11.93 -15.25 16.45
CA THR A 134 13.05 -16.03 15.90
C THR A 134 12.84 -16.20 14.39
N LEU A 135 13.13 -15.15 13.62
CA LEU A 135 13.25 -15.17 12.16
C LEU A 135 14.68 -15.24 11.66
N ALA A 136 15.65 -15.01 12.54
CA ALA A 136 17.09 -15.04 12.29
C ALA A 136 17.68 -16.40 11.80
N LYS A 137 16.85 -17.35 11.37
CA LYS A 137 17.29 -18.69 10.92
C LYS A 137 16.82 -19.10 9.52
N THR A 138 16.05 -18.28 8.81
CA THR A 138 15.87 -18.54 7.36
C THR A 138 17.09 -17.98 6.62
N GLN A 139 17.58 -18.72 5.63
CA GLN A 139 18.73 -18.29 4.82
C GLN A 139 18.47 -16.91 4.17
N ALA A 140 17.22 -16.66 3.75
CA ALA A 140 16.78 -15.39 3.16
C ALA A 140 17.05 -14.19 4.09
N CYS A 141 16.69 -14.29 5.37
CA CYS A 141 16.90 -13.22 6.35
C CYS A 141 18.37 -13.07 6.81
N GLN A 142 19.23 -14.03 6.49
CA GLN A 142 20.68 -13.89 6.73
C GLN A 142 21.36 -13.12 5.59
N THR A 143 20.87 -13.29 4.36
CA THR A 143 21.40 -12.60 3.18
C THR A 143 20.84 -11.18 3.08
N GLU A 144 19.54 -11.01 3.29
CA GLU A 144 18.84 -9.71 3.18
C GLU A 144 17.87 -9.52 4.36
N PRO A 145 18.33 -9.15 5.57
CA PRO A 145 17.51 -9.11 6.79
C PRO A 145 16.29 -8.17 6.72
N TYR A 146 16.32 -7.18 5.82
CA TYR A 146 15.23 -6.24 5.58
C TYR A 146 14.73 -6.26 4.12
N GLY A 147 15.32 -7.13 3.29
CA GLY A 147 14.97 -7.23 1.88
C GLY A 147 13.73 -8.06 1.62
N TYR A 148 13.37 -8.10 0.35
CA TYR A 148 12.16 -8.72 -0.18
C TYR A 148 11.96 -10.16 0.31
N ALA A 149 12.98 -11.01 0.14
CA ALA A 149 12.91 -12.42 0.50
C ALA A 149 12.72 -12.64 2.01
N CYS A 150 13.30 -11.79 2.87
CA CYS A 150 13.10 -11.92 4.31
C CYS A 150 11.70 -11.49 4.75
N LYS A 151 11.19 -10.38 4.19
CA LYS A 151 9.83 -9.90 4.49
C LYS A 151 8.78 -10.92 4.05
N LEU A 152 8.97 -11.58 2.92
CA LEU A 152 8.12 -12.68 2.47
C LEU A 152 8.18 -13.89 3.41
N ALA A 153 9.37 -14.38 3.74
CA ALA A 153 9.53 -15.50 4.66
C ALA A 153 8.92 -15.21 6.05
N TRP A 154 8.96 -13.95 6.51
CA TRP A 154 8.23 -13.52 7.71
C TRP A 154 6.71 -13.63 7.52
N ALA A 155 6.20 -13.13 6.40
CA ALA A 155 4.77 -13.12 6.11
C ALA A 155 4.22 -14.54 5.98
N GLU A 156 4.87 -15.41 5.21
CA GLU A 156 4.50 -16.84 5.03
C GLU A 156 4.41 -17.56 6.37
N LYS A 157 5.42 -17.38 7.23
CA LYS A 157 5.43 -17.95 8.57
C LYS A 157 4.27 -17.45 9.42
N LYS A 158 3.86 -16.20 9.24
CA LYS A 158 2.78 -15.57 10.00
C LYS A 158 1.40 -16.01 9.51
N VAL A 159 1.19 -16.12 8.20
CA VAL A 159 -0.10 -16.52 7.61
C VAL A 159 -0.28 -18.03 7.46
N GLY A 160 0.81 -18.79 7.49
CA GLY A 160 0.81 -20.25 7.48
C GLY A 160 0.61 -20.87 6.10
N TYR A 161 0.84 -20.11 5.03
CA TYR A 161 0.83 -20.59 3.64
C TYR A 161 1.94 -19.90 2.84
N ASP A 162 2.34 -20.55 1.74
CA ASP A 162 3.37 -20.11 0.80
C ASP A 162 2.85 -18.92 -0.02
N ILE A 163 3.59 -17.83 -0.15
CA ILE A 163 3.07 -16.62 -0.82
C ILE A 163 3.57 -16.61 -2.26
N LYS A 164 2.66 -16.56 -3.24
CA LYS A 164 3.10 -16.35 -4.62
C LYS A 164 3.63 -14.94 -4.79
N GLU A 165 4.74 -14.83 -5.49
CA GLU A 165 5.53 -13.62 -5.54
C GLU A 165 6.14 -13.41 -6.93
N PHE A 166 6.68 -12.23 -7.24
CA PHE A 166 7.43 -12.08 -8.49
C PHE A 166 8.87 -12.60 -8.29
N PRO A 167 9.47 -13.24 -9.31
CA PRO A 167 10.81 -13.81 -9.20
C PRO A 167 11.89 -12.76 -8.96
N ALA A 168 11.62 -11.53 -9.38
CA ALA A 168 12.34 -10.31 -9.08
C ALA A 168 11.34 -9.16 -9.11
N ASP A 169 11.77 -7.97 -8.69
CA ASP A 169 10.99 -6.76 -8.88
C ASP A 169 10.57 -6.61 -10.35
N PRO A 170 9.28 -6.35 -10.64
CA PRO A 170 8.84 -6.08 -12.02
C PRO A 170 9.64 -4.92 -12.62
N THR A 171 9.87 -4.92 -13.94
CA THR A 171 10.67 -3.91 -14.64
C THR A 171 10.31 -2.48 -14.22
N ASP A 172 11.28 -1.65 -13.82
CA ASP A 172 11.07 -0.27 -13.35
C ASP A 172 10.15 -0.11 -12.12
N MET A 173 9.79 -1.20 -11.46
CA MET A 173 9.14 -1.19 -10.15
C MET A 173 10.16 -1.56 -9.08
N ARG A 174 9.89 -1.13 -7.86
CA ARG A 174 10.61 -1.51 -6.65
C ARG A 174 9.63 -2.09 -5.64
N PHE A 175 10.04 -3.14 -4.94
CA PHE A 175 9.31 -3.64 -3.79
C PHE A 175 9.30 -2.57 -2.67
N GLU A 176 8.11 -2.25 -2.17
CA GLU A 176 7.90 -1.26 -1.12
C GLU A 176 7.67 -1.95 0.23
N GLY A 177 6.78 -2.94 0.25
CA GLY A 177 6.43 -3.61 1.49
C GLY A 177 5.48 -4.78 1.32
N ILE A 178 5.31 -5.51 2.41
CA ILE A 178 4.31 -6.57 2.55
C ILE A 178 3.44 -6.28 3.76
N TYR A 179 2.13 -6.40 3.58
CA TYR A 179 1.13 -6.09 4.58
C TYR A 179 0.25 -7.32 4.79
N ILE A 180 0.09 -7.71 6.05
CA ILE A 180 -0.81 -8.79 6.44
C ILE A 180 -2.11 -8.14 6.90
N GLN A 181 -3.19 -8.41 6.18
CA GLN A 181 -4.52 -7.90 6.49
C GLN A 181 -5.14 -8.66 7.66
N VAL A 182 -6.22 -8.12 8.24
CA VAL A 182 -6.88 -8.66 9.46
C VAL A 182 -7.36 -10.12 9.31
N ASN A 183 -7.65 -10.52 8.08
CA ASN A 183 -8.10 -11.84 7.68
C ASN A 183 -6.98 -12.78 7.19
N ASN A 184 -5.72 -12.42 7.42
CA ASN A 184 -4.51 -13.09 6.94
C ASN A 184 -4.32 -13.06 5.42
N ASP A 185 -5.00 -12.18 4.70
CA ASP A 185 -4.63 -11.91 3.32
C ASP A 185 -3.31 -11.16 3.29
N ILE A 186 -2.59 -11.34 2.20
CA ILE A 186 -1.32 -10.67 1.94
C ILE A 186 -1.54 -9.62 0.87
N GLN A 187 -0.95 -8.45 1.08
CA GLN A 187 -0.75 -7.44 0.06
C GLN A 187 0.74 -7.15 -0.07
N ILE A 188 1.28 -7.34 -1.28
CA ILE A 188 2.65 -6.98 -1.65
C ILE A 188 2.58 -5.71 -2.48
N ASN A 189 3.29 -4.68 -2.03
CA ASN A 189 3.32 -3.38 -2.68
C ASN A 189 4.58 -3.21 -3.50
N TYR A 190 4.40 -2.65 -4.68
CA TYR A 190 5.49 -2.15 -5.51
C TYR A 190 5.18 -0.73 -5.97
N GLU A 191 6.22 0.08 -6.08
CA GLU A 191 6.15 1.44 -6.61
C GLU A 191 7.10 1.57 -7.79
N ARG A 192 6.75 2.37 -8.80
CA ARG A 192 7.67 2.67 -9.88
C ARG A 192 8.91 3.41 -9.38
N VAL A 193 10.09 3.07 -9.89
CA VAL A 193 11.30 3.87 -9.68
C VAL A 193 11.09 5.27 -10.26
N GLY A 194 11.15 6.29 -9.40
CA GLY A 194 10.81 7.68 -9.77
C GLY A 194 9.34 8.05 -9.57
N GLY A 195 8.52 7.12 -9.03
CA GLY A 195 7.13 7.34 -8.64
C GLY A 195 6.14 7.40 -9.81
N GLY A 196 4.88 7.67 -9.45
CA GLY A 196 3.78 7.92 -10.39
C GLY A 196 3.05 6.68 -10.92
N ALA A 197 3.51 5.48 -10.55
CA ALA A 197 2.76 4.25 -10.74
C ALA A 197 2.96 3.29 -9.54
N TYR A 198 1.92 2.53 -9.22
CA TYR A 198 1.89 1.58 -8.11
C TYR A 198 1.31 0.26 -8.59
N LEU A 199 1.81 -0.83 -8.03
CA LEU A 199 1.37 -2.18 -8.30
C LEU A 199 1.16 -2.89 -6.97
N TYR A 200 -0.02 -3.47 -6.78
CA TYR A 200 -0.37 -4.22 -5.59
C TYR A 200 -0.73 -5.64 -5.98
N LEU A 201 -0.06 -6.61 -5.39
CA LEU A 201 -0.41 -8.03 -5.49
C LEU A 201 -1.08 -8.46 -4.19
N LEU A 202 -2.37 -8.75 -4.24
CA LEU A 202 -3.14 -9.27 -3.13
C LEU A 202 -3.41 -10.76 -3.33
N GLN A 203 -3.39 -11.53 -2.25
CA GLN A 203 -3.75 -12.93 -2.27
C GLN A 203 -4.22 -13.42 -0.91
N GLY A 204 -5.06 -14.44 -0.92
CA GLY A 204 -5.55 -15.08 0.29
C GLY A 204 -5.89 -16.55 0.07
N PRO A 205 -6.08 -17.33 1.14
CA PRO A 205 -6.44 -18.73 1.04
C PRO A 205 -7.90 -18.91 0.59
N GLY A 206 -8.18 -20.03 -0.08
CA GLY A 206 -9.50 -20.39 -0.59
C GLY A 206 -9.88 -19.64 -1.88
N GLY A 207 -11.14 -19.77 -2.28
CA GLY A 207 -11.68 -19.14 -3.50
C GLY A 207 -12.54 -17.89 -3.26
N GLU A 208 -12.65 -17.43 -2.00
CA GLU A 208 -13.49 -16.28 -1.65
C GLU A 208 -12.66 -15.02 -1.52
N PHE A 209 -12.89 -14.08 -2.44
CA PHE A 209 -12.34 -12.74 -2.33
C PHE A 209 -12.95 -12.02 -1.14
N THR A 210 -12.09 -11.59 -0.25
CA THR A 210 -12.39 -10.81 0.96
C THR A 210 -12.59 -9.33 0.58
N SER A 211 -13.50 -9.07 -0.35
CA SER A 211 -13.64 -7.75 -0.98
C SER A 211 -13.88 -6.65 0.07
N ILE A 212 -12.94 -5.71 0.19
CA ILE A 212 -13.10 -4.47 0.97
C ILE A 212 -13.59 -3.30 0.07
N GLY A 213 -13.78 -3.55 -1.24
CA GLY A 213 -14.12 -2.53 -2.23
C GLY A 213 -15.62 -2.36 -2.49
N ALA A 214 -15.98 -1.19 -3.04
CA ALA A 214 -17.26 -1.02 -3.71
C ALA A 214 -17.38 -2.03 -4.86
N GLY A 215 -18.59 -2.53 -5.12
CA GLY A 215 -18.81 -3.34 -6.32
C GLY A 215 -18.57 -2.52 -7.59
N VAL A 216 -18.34 -3.17 -8.73
CA VAL A 216 -18.04 -2.53 -10.02
C VAL A 216 -19.22 -2.68 -11.00
N PRO A 217 -19.40 -1.77 -11.97
CA PRO A 217 -20.43 -1.93 -13.00
C PRO A 217 -20.23 -3.23 -13.81
N GLU A 218 -21.31 -3.96 -14.08
CA GLU A 218 -21.25 -5.24 -14.79
C GLU A 218 -20.62 -5.11 -16.19
N ASP A 219 -20.89 -4.01 -16.89
CA ASP A 219 -20.35 -3.70 -18.21
C ASP A 219 -18.85 -3.34 -18.21
N SER A 220 -18.26 -3.11 -17.03
CA SER A 220 -16.82 -2.89 -16.86
C SER A 220 -16.03 -4.19 -16.65
N ILE A 221 -16.71 -5.32 -16.45
CA ILE A 221 -16.08 -6.62 -16.19
C ILE A 221 -15.80 -7.33 -17.51
N GLN A 222 -14.52 -7.57 -17.79
CA GLN A 222 -14.05 -8.40 -18.89
C GLN A 222 -13.65 -9.78 -18.37
N GLN A 223 -14.26 -10.83 -18.90
CA GLN A 223 -13.82 -12.21 -18.63
C GLN A 223 -12.50 -12.50 -19.35
N VAL A 224 -11.54 -13.10 -18.64
CA VAL A 224 -10.20 -13.44 -19.14
C VAL A 224 -9.75 -14.81 -18.65
N LEU A 225 -8.60 -15.27 -19.15
CA LEU A 225 -7.90 -16.44 -18.63
C LEU A 225 -6.51 -16.05 -18.13
N VAL A 226 -6.16 -16.52 -16.95
CA VAL A 226 -4.79 -16.46 -16.41
C VAL A 226 -4.23 -17.87 -16.46
N GLY A 227 -3.56 -18.18 -17.58
CA GLY A 227 -3.17 -19.56 -17.90
C GLY A 227 -4.42 -20.39 -18.20
N GLU A 228 -4.67 -21.41 -17.38
CA GLU A 228 -5.90 -22.21 -17.45
C GLU A 228 -7.01 -21.74 -16.51
N TYR A 229 -6.71 -20.78 -15.63
CA TYR A 229 -7.63 -20.34 -14.60
C TYR A 229 -8.54 -19.21 -15.11
N PRO A 230 -9.86 -19.30 -14.88
CA PRO A 230 -10.78 -18.22 -15.19
C PRO A 230 -10.43 -16.99 -14.34
N GLY A 231 -10.50 -15.81 -14.95
CA GLY A 231 -10.27 -14.53 -14.30
C GLY A 231 -11.19 -13.44 -14.80
N GLU A 232 -11.18 -12.33 -14.09
CA GLU A 232 -11.88 -11.10 -14.45
C GLU A 232 -10.92 -9.93 -14.44
N TYR A 233 -11.08 -9.07 -15.44
CA TYR A 233 -10.33 -7.83 -15.58
C TYR A 233 -11.29 -6.65 -15.56
N VAL A 234 -10.95 -5.60 -14.83
CA VAL A 234 -11.74 -4.38 -14.69
C VAL A 234 -10.84 -3.16 -14.79
N VAL A 235 -11.31 -2.15 -15.53
CA VAL A 235 -10.71 -0.81 -15.57
C VAL A 235 -11.66 0.19 -14.94
N GLY A 236 -11.17 0.84 -13.90
CA GLY A 236 -11.84 1.97 -13.27
C GLY A 236 -11.90 1.95 -11.76
N ILE A 237 -12.39 3.06 -11.22
CA ILE A 237 -12.57 3.29 -9.80
C ILE A 237 -13.74 4.25 -9.56
N TYR A 238 -14.40 4.15 -8.41
CA TYR A 238 -15.33 5.19 -7.98
C TYR A 238 -14.55 6.41 -7.48
N ALA A 239 -14.66 7.53 -8.19
CA ALA A 239 -13.99 8.79 -7.85
C ALA A 239 -14.98 9.96 -7.81
N ALA A 240 -14.67 11.00 -7.04
CA ALA A 240 -15.44 12.24 -7.00
C ALA A 240 -14.51 13.41 -7.29
N LYS A 241 -14.91 14.29 -8.20
CA LYS A 241 -14.19 15.55 -8.48
C LYS A 241 -14.53 16.60 -7.42
N PRO A 242 -13.66 17.63 -7.23
CA PRO A 242 -13.96 18.73 -6.32
C PRO A 242 -15.34 19.35 -6.62
N GLY A 243 -16.22 19.37 -5.61
CA GLY A 243 -17.58 19.91 -5.71
C GLY A 243 -18.67 18.90 -6.09
N GLU A 244 -18.34 17.64 -6.39
CA GLU A 244 -19.34 16.60 -6.63
C GLU A 244 -19.94 16.08 -5.31
N THR A 245 -21.19 15.61 -5.37
CA THR A 245 -21.94 15.06 -4.22
C THR A 245 -22.07 13.54 -4.24
N ALA A 246 -21.40 12.87 -5.18
CA ALA A 246 -21.38 11.43 -5.32
C ALA A 246 -20.05 10.99 -5.94
N TYR A 247 -19.57 9.81 -5.55
CA TYR A 247 -18.53 9.10 -6.29
C TYR A 247 -19.16 8.47 -7.53
N LYS A 248 -18.57 8.70 -8.70
CA LYS A 248 -19.02 8.13 -9.97
C LYS A 248 -17.99 7.13 -10.45
N TRP A 249 -18.44 6.11 -11.16
CA TRP A 249 -17.52 5.20 -11.84
C TRP A 249 -16.72 5.97 -12.89
N ASP A 250 -15.41 6.01 -12.70
CA ASP A 250 -14.44 6.51 -13.67
C ASP A 250 -13.75 5.30 -14.30
N PRO A 251 -13.93 5.00 -15.61
CA PRO A 251 -13.34 3.84 -16.27
C PRO A 251 -11.85 4.02 -16.56
N THR A 252 -11.12 4.74 -15.70
CA THR A 252 -9.69 5.04 -15.82
C THR A 252 -8.99 4.97 -14.47
N GLY A 253 -7.66 5.05 -14.47
CA GLY A 253 -6.84 5.28 -13.28
C GLY A 253 -6.50 4.04 -12.46
N LYS A 254 -7.35 3.01 -12.45
CA LYS A 254 -7.09 1.71 -11.81
C LYS A 254 -7.34 0.56 -12.79
N TYR A 255 -6.42 -0.39 -12.81
CA TYR A 255 -6.48 -1.62 -13.62
C TYR A 255 -6.40 -2.80 -12.68
N SER A 256 -7.41 -3.68 -12.70
CA SER A 256 -7.55 -4.75 -11.70
C SER A 256 -7.73 -6.09 -12.42
N LEU A 257 -6.92 -7.09 -12.09
CA LEU A 257 -7.05 -8.47 -12.54
C LEU A 257 -7.31 -9.37 -11.33
N ARG A 258 -8.37 -10.18 -11.35
CA ARG A 258 -8.71 -11.16 -10.32
C ARG A 258 -8.80 -12.56 -10.91
N TRP A 259 -8.26 -13.56 -10.23
CA TRP A 259 -8.44 -14.97 -10.59
C TRP A 259 -8.27 -15.86 -9.36
N ALA A 260 -8.66 -17.12 -9.48
CA ALA A 260 -8.45 -18.12 -8.44
C ALA A 260 -8.04 -19.45 -9.08
N ASP A 261 -7.12 -20.16 -8.42
CA ASP A 261 -6.65 -21.49 -8.84
C ASP A 261 -7.34 -22.65 -8.10
N GLY A 262 -8.30 -22.31 -7.22
CA GLY A 262 -9.05 -23.24 -6.39
C GLY A 262 -8.46 -23.43 -5.00
N GLU A 263 -7.14 -23.24 -4.83
CA GLU A 263 -6.50 -23.21 -3.51
C GLU A 263 -6.47 -21.78 -2.95
N ARG A 264 -6.22 -20.80 -3.83
CA ARG A 264 -6.04 -19.39 -3.48
C ARG A 264 -6.74 -18.50 -4.48
N TRP A 265 -6.99 -17.27 -4.04
CA TRP A 265 -7.39 -16.18 -4.91
C TRP A 265 -6.27 -15.15 -5.00
N TYR A 266 -6.21 -14.45 -6.12
CA TYR A 266 -5.22 -13.42 -6.40
C TYR A 266 -5.88 -12.19 -7.01
N GLU A 267 -5.35 -11.02 -6.68
CA GLU A 267 -5.71 -9.75 -7.30
C GLU A 267 -4.45 -8.95 -7.60
N ILE A 268 -4.28 -8.51 -8.84
CA ILE A 268 -3.27 -7.51 -9.21
C ILE A 268 -3.99 -6.19 -9.47
N ASN A 269 -3.59 -5.15 -8.74
CA ASN A 269 -4.05 -3.78 -8.97
C ASN A 269 -2.89 -2.91 -9.44
N ALA A 270 -3.02 -2.30 -10.61
CA ALA A 270 -2.11 -1.25 -11.07
C ALA A 270 -2.81 0.12 -11.01
N TYR A 271 -2.09 1.11 -10.50
CA TYR A 271 -2.51 2.51 -10.43
C TYR A 271 -1.50 3.39 -11.14
N GLY A 272 -1.96 4.21 -12.07
CA GLY A 272 -1.06 4.97 -12.94
C GLY A 272 -0.29 4.07 -13.92
N CYS A 273 0.12 4.65 -15.04
CA CYS A 273 0.74 3.91 -16.15
C CYS A 273 2.01 4.58 -16.67
N VAL A 274 2.47 5.64 -16.00
CA VAL A 274 3.50 6.52 -16.56
C VAL A 274 4.79 5.71 -16.73
N GLY A 275 5.19 5.46 -17.98
CA GLY A 275 6.37 4.64 -18.30
C GLY A 275 6.21 3.14 -18.04
N ARG A 276 4.98 2.66 -17.80
CA ARG A 276 4.59 1.25 -17.64
C ARG A 276 3.22 1.01 -18.26
N GLU A 277 3.07 1.43 -19.52
CA GLU A 277 1.82 1.31 -20.27
C GLU A 277 1.38 -0.15 -20.46
N ASP A 278 2.31 -1.10 -20.36
CA ASP A 278 2.05 -2.54 -20.35
C ASP A 278 1.11 -2.94 -19.21
N LEU A 279 1.28 -2.38 -18.01
CA LEU A 279 0.45 -2.67 -16.84
C LEU A 279 -0.98 -2.12 -16.92
N CYS A 280 -1.30 -1.40 -17.99
CA CYS A 280 -2.59 -0.74 -18.19
C CYS A 280 -3.46 -1.44 -19.24
N SER A 281 -3.24 -2.74 -19.37
CA SER A 281 -3.95 -3.65 -20.25
C SER A 281 -4.23 -4.97 -19.52
N ALA A 282 -5.25 -5.70 -20.00
CA ALA A 282 -5.52 -7.03 -19.49
C ALA A 282 -4.33 -7.96 -19.78
N GLU A 283 -3.78 -7.85 -20.98
CA GLU A 283 -2.65 -8.65 -21.45
C GLU A 283 -1.43 -8.49 -20.56
N GLY A 284 -1.03 -7.25 -20.23
CA GLY A 284 0.14 -7.03 -19.39
C GLY A 284 -0.05 -7.47 -17.93
N LEU A 285 -1.26 -7.31 -17.37
CA LEU A 285 -1.53 -7.87 -16.03
C LEU A 285 -1.57 -9.40 -16.04
N ILE A 286 -2.05 -10.02 -17.12
CA ILE A 286 -2.03 -11.49 -17.29
C ILE A 286 -0.59 -11.99 -17.45
N GLU A 287 0.24 -11.34 -18.27
CA GLU A 287 1.66 -11.68 -18.41
C GLU A 287 2.39 -11.60 -17.07
N LEU A 288 2.11 -10.54 -16.30
CA LEU A 288 2.66 -10.38 -14.96
C LEU A 288 2.18 -11.48 -14.00
N ALA A 289 0.89 -11.80 -13.99
CA ALA A 289 0.33 -12.90 -13.18
C ALA A 289 0.98 -14.25 -13.52
N LEU A 290 1.21 -14.51 -14.82
CA LEU A 290 1.86 -15.73 -15.30
C LEU A 290 3.34 -15.81 -14.94
N SER A 291 3.98 -14.68 -14.60
CA SER A 291 5.38 -14.64 -14.16
C SER A 291 5.58 -14.98 -12.69
N MET A 292 4.50 -15.05 -11.90
CA MET A 292 4.57 -15.30 -10.46
C MET A 292 5.14 -16.69 -10.16
N VAL A 293 5.96 -16.76 -9.12
CA VAL A 293 6.62 -17.98 -8.62
C VAL A 293 6.23 -18.25 -7.18
N ASP A 294 6.47 -19.48 -6.71
CA ASP A 294 6.29 -19.85 -5.31
C ASP A 294 7.51 -19.46 -4.44
N GLN A 295 8.68 -19.29 -5.06
CA GLN A 295 9.90 -18.87 -4.37
C GLN A 295 10.76 -18.00 -5.30
N SER A 296 11.10 -16.79 -4.85
CA SER A 296 12.04 -15.92 -5.54
C SER A 296 13.47 -16.41 -5.42
N VAL A 297 14.30 -16.01 -6.39
CA VAL A 297 15.74 -16.18 -6.31
C VAL A 297 16.28 -14.89 -5.68
N PRO A 298 17.01 -14.97 -4.54
CA PRO A 298 17.63 -13.79 -3.95
C PRO A 298 18.49 -13.06 -4.99
N ALA A 299 18.38 -11.74 -5.04
CA ALA A 299 19.19 -10.94 -5.95
C ALA A 299 20.68 -11.06 -5.57
N GLU A 300 21.56 -11.16 -6.57
CA GLU A 300 23.00 -11.10 -6.32
C GLU A 300 23.45 -9.63 -6.21
N GLY A 301 23.78 -9.19 -5.00
CA GLY A 301 24.40 -7.89 -4.74
C GLY A 301 23.45 -6.84 -4.14
N PRO A 302 23.98 -5.63 -3.86
CA PRO A 302 23.20 -4.57 -3.23
C PRO A 302 22.10 -4.10 -4.18
N ARG A 303 20.87 -4.11 -3.67
CA ARG A 303 19.70 -3.61 -4.38
C ARG A 303 19.70 -2.08 -4.35
N ALA A 304 19.67 -1.45 -5.53
CA ALA A 304 19.70 0.01 -5.63
C ALA A 304 18.56 0.67 -4.84
N ASP A 305 17.41 0.02 -4.72
CA ASP A 305 16.24 0.48 -3.98
C ASP A 305 16.22 0.12 -2.49
N HIS A 306 17.23 -0.61 -1.99
CA HIS A 306 17.36 -0.94 -0.57
C HIS A 306 18.82 -1.13 -0.14
N LEU A 307 19.50 -0.01 0.11
CA LEU A 307 20.90 0.08 0.49
C LEU A 307 21.02 0.11 2.00
N VAL A 308 21.55 -0.95 2.60
CA VAL A 308 21.53 -1.13 4.06
C VAL A 308 22.69 -0.41 4.75
N SER A 309 23.57 0.24 3.99
CA SER A 309 24.64 1.06 4.54
C SER A 309 24.97 2.26 3.67
N PHE A 310 25.56 3.29 4.30
CA PHE A 310 26.13 4.43 3.59
C PHE A 310 27.22 4.01 2.61
N ALA A 311 28.04 3.01 2.94
CA ALA A 311 29.10 2.55 2.06
C ALA A 311 28.56 1.97 0.75
N GLU A 312 27.49 1.18 0.84
CA GLU A 312 26.77 0.68 -0.35
C GLU A 312 26.13 1.82 -1.14
N ALA A 313 25.51 2.77 -0.43
CA ALA A 313 24.88 3.92 -1.05
C ALA A 313 25.89 4.84 -1.78
N GLU A 314 27.06 5.08 -1.19
CA GLU A 314 28.18 5.80 -1.81
C GLU A 314 28.73 5.02 -3.01
N GLN A 315 28.89 3.70 -2.87
CA GLN A 315 29.38 2.84 -3.96
C GLN A 315 28.45 2.86 -5.18
N ILE A 316 27.13 2.75 -4.98
CA ILE A 316 26.16 2.75 -6.08
C ILE A 316 25.99 4.15 -6.67
N SER A 317 25.84 5.17 -5.83
CA SER A 317 25.57 6.52 -6.32
C SER A 317 26.81 7.22 -6.91
N GLY A 318 28.01 6.81 -6.50
CA GLY A 318 29.26 7.50 -6.80
C GLY A 318 29.39 8.87 -6.11
N LEU A 319 28.49 9.19 -5.17
CA LEU A 319 28.49 10.43 -4.40
C LEU A 319 29.17 10.20 -3.05
N SER A 320 29.82 11.22 -2.51
CA SER A 320 30.15 11.26 -1.09
C SER A 320 28.93 11.78 -0.34
N LEU A 321 28.31 10.92 0.46
CA LEU A 321 26.99 11.20 1.02
C LEU A 321 27.10 12.03 2.29
N LEU A 322 26.36 13.14 2.33
CA LEU A 322 26.17 13.92 3.53
C LEU A 322 25.13 13.26 4.43
N LYS A 323 25.29 13.38 5.75
CA LYS A 323 24.36 12.80 6.72
C LYS A 323 24.03 13.75 7.86
N PRO A 324 22.82 13.70 8.44
CA PRO A 324 22.48 14.51 9.60
C PRO A 324 23.34 14.11 10.80
N ALA A 325 24.04 15.08 11.40
CA ALA A 325 24.73 14.90 12.67
C ALA A 325 23.78 14.98 13.88
N ILE A 326 22.55 15.44 13.68
CA ILE A 326 21.50 15.55 14.69
C ILE A 326 20.24 14.90 14.14
N LEU A 327 19.61 14.04 14.93
CA LEU A 327 18.33 13.40 14.63
C LEU A 327 17.40 13.49 15.84
N PRO A 328 16.09 13.35 15.65
CA PRO A 328 15.19 13.20 16.77
C PRO A 328 15.50 11.93 17.57
N GLU A 329 15.24 11.95 18.87
CA GLU A 329 15.49 10.79 19.73
C GLU A 329 14.79 9.53 19.19
N GLY A 330 15.54 8.42 19.11
CA GLY A 330 15.06 7.15 18.58
C GLY A 330 15.17 6.99 17.07
N PHE A 331 15.42 8.05 16.30
CA PHE A 331 15.63 7.92 14.85
C PHE A 331 16.99 7.33 14.53
N VAL A 332 17.01 6.37 13.59
CA VAL A 332 18.22 5.78 13.04
C VAL A 332 18.14 5.70 11.53
N PHE A 333 19.30 5.63 10.87
CA PHE A 333 19.35 5.30 9.45
C PHE A 333 18.76 3.89 9.26
N ASP A 334 17.80 3.78 8.36
CA ASP A 334 17.12 2.52 8.07
C ASP A 334 17.65 1.95 6.75
N TYR A 335 17.47 2.69 5.64
CA TYR A 335 17.98 2.30 4.34
C TYR A 335 18.17 3.50 3.40
N GLY A 336 18.94 3.28 2.33
CA GLY A 336 19.06 4.18 1.21
C GLY A 336 18.37 3.66 -0.06
N THR A 337 18.00 4.55 -0.96
CA THR A 337 17.49 4.19 -2.29
C THR A 337 18.17 5.04 -3.35
N TYR A 338 18.64 4.44 -4.44
CA TYR A 338 19.25 5.12 -5.57
C TYR A 338 18.33 5.03 -6.80
N ASN A 339 18.01 6.19 -7.36
CA ASN A 339 17.32 6.32 -8.63
C ASN A 339 18.36 6.67 -9.70
N ALA A 340 18.63 5.74 -10.62
CA ALA A 340 19.63 5.91 -11.66
C ALA A 340 19.24 6.96 -12.72
N ASP A 341 17.95 7.07 -13.04
CA ASP A 341 17.45 8.05 -14.01
C ASP A 341 17.62 9.48 -13.51
N LEU A 342 17.31 9.69 -12.23
CA LEU A 342 17.49 10.96 -11.53
C LEU A 342 18.91 11.13 -11.00
N LYS A 343 19.77 10.10 -11.02
CA LYS A 343 21.06 10.10 -10.31
C LYS A 343 20.94 10.66 -8.89
N GLU A 344 19.89 10.24 -8.20
CA GLU A 344 19.49 10.71 -6.89
C GLU A 344 19.59 9.57 -5.89
N ILE A 345 20.21 9.82 -4.75
CA ILE A 345 20.22 8.92 -3.59
C ILE A 345 19.31 9.51 -2.52
N ARG A 346 18.47 8.67 -1.91
CA ARG A 346 17.69 9.00 -0.73
C ARG A 346 18.18 8.19 0.44
N LEU A 347 18.19 8.79 1.62
CA LEU A 347 18.56 8.19 2.88
C LEU A 347 17.39 8.36 3.83
N ASN A 348 16.78 7.26 4.24
CA ASN A 348 15.58 7.25 5.05
C ASN A 348 15.94 6.89 6.50
N TYR A 349 15.38 7.66 7.42
CA TYR A 349 15.58 7.49 8.86
C TYR A 349 14.22 7.31 9.52
N HIS A 350 14.11 6.27 10.35
CA HIS A 350 12.88 5.90 11.04
C HIS A 350 13.11 5.78 12.56
N PRO A 351 12.07 6.04 13.38
CA PRO A 351 12.15 5.80 14.82
C PRO A 351 12.20 4.31 15.13
N ILE A 352 13.14 3.90 15.99
CA ILE A 352 13.23 2.52 16.49
C ILE A 352 11.94 2.15 17.23
N GLY A 353 11.41 0.95 16.94
CA GLY A 353 10.27 0.38 17.65
C GLY A 353 8.90 0.79 17.11
N TYR A 354 8.86 1.45 15.97
CA TYR A 354 7.63 1.79 15.23
C TYR A 354 7.64 1.14 13.85
N ASP A 355 6.45 0.91 13.30
CA ASP A 355 6.31 0.48 11.92
C ASP A 355 6.73 1.61 10.95
N PRO A 356 7.31 1.29 9.78
CA PRO A 356 7.57 2.27 8.73
C PRO A 356 6.31 3.07 8.37
N GLY A 357 6.48 4.37 8.07
CA GLY A 357 5.37 5.28 7.74
C GLY A 357 4.70 5.98 8.93
N VAL A 358 5.07 5.65 10.18
CA VAL A 358 4.60 6.39 11.37
C VAL A 358 5.24 7.78 11.47
N ALA A 359 6.55 7.84 11.27
CA ALA A 359 7.32 9.07 11.06
C ALA A 359 8.60 8.74 10.30
N GLU A 360 9.01 9.64 9.40
CA GLU A 360 10.15 9.43 8.51
C GLU A 360 10.90 10.74 8.31
N ILE A 361 12.22 10.66 8.25
CA ILE A 361 13.07 11.70 7.68
C ILE A 361 13.70 11.11 6.41
N SER A 362 13.37 11.66 5.25
CA SER A 362 13.95 11.28 3.97
C SER A 362 14.86 12.39 3.47
N LEU A 363 16.16 12.13 3.38
CA LEU A 363 17.19 13.04 2.86
C LEU A 363 17.61 12.60 1.46
N TRP A 364 17.30 13.39 0.43
CA TRP A 364 17.76 13.13 -0.94
C TRP A 364 18.91 14.04 -1.34
N GLN A 365 19.83 13.48 -2.13
CA GLN A 365 21.01 14.16 -2.65
C GLN A 365 21.17 13.84 -4.13
N SER A 366 21.42 14.85 -4.95
CA SER A 366 21.70 14.69 -6.37
C SER A 366 22.68 15.76 -6.86
N LEU A 367 23.28 15.56 -8.03
CA LEU A 367 24.11 16.61 -8.64
C LEU A 367 23.23 17.76 -9.13
N GLN A 368 23.66 19.02 -8.95
CA GLN A 368 22.87 20.22 -9.32
C GLN A 368 22.42 20.26 -10.80
N GLN A 369 23.10 19.54 -11.69
CA GLN A 369 22.78 19.49 -13.12
C GLN A 369 21.71 18.44 -13.47
N ASN A 370 21.04 17.88 -12.47
CA ASN A 370 20.04 16.86 -12.67
C ASN A 370 18.80 17.46 -13.38
N PRO A 371 18.39 16.95 -14.56
CA PRO A 371 17.23 17.48 -15.31
C PRO A 371 15.89 17.39 -14.56
N GLY A 372 15.84 16.66 -13.43
CA GLY A 372 14.70 16.59 -12.51
C GLY A 372 14.79 17.50 -11.28
N GLY A 373 15.78 18.39 -11.17
CA GLY A 373 16.07 19.20 -9.98
C GLY A 373 14.82 19.84 -9.37
N THR A 374 14.61 19.60 -8.08
CA THR A 374 13.48 20.12 -7.30
C THR A 374 13.65 21.60 -6.98
N TRP A 375 14.89 22.10 -6.93
CA TRP A 375 15.21 23.47 -6.50
C TRP A 375 14.37 24.56 -7.17
N ASP A 376 14.24 24.52 -8.50
CA ASP A 376 13.52 25.55 -9.25
C ASP A 376 11.98 25.41 -9.14
N ARG A 377 11.49 24.20 -8.89
CA ARG A 377 10.05 23.90 -8.76
C ARG A 377 9.55 24.09 -7.33
N PHE A 378 10.46 24.09 -6.35
CA PHE A 378 10.12 24.23 -4.95
C PHE A 378 9.78 25.68 -4.61
N THR A 379 8.56 25.91 -4.13
CA THR A 379 8.09 27.20 -3.63
C THR A 379 8.07 27.16 -2.12
N GLY A 380 8.72 28.13 -1.46
CA GLY A 380 8.81 28.16 -0.01
C GLY A 380 9.42 29.44 0.52
N GLU A 381 9.46 29.57 1.84
CA GLU A 381 10.17 30.64 2.53
C GLU A 381 11.69 30.47 2.37
N THR A 382 12.40 31.55 2.07
CA THR A 382 13.86 31.54 2.05
C THR A 382 14.41 31.37 3.48
N VAL A 383 15.28 30.38 3.68
CA VAL A 383 15.91 30.08 4.97
C VAL A 383 17.43 29.99 4.80
N ASP A 384 18.18 30.12 5.90
CA ASP A 384 19.63 29.91 5.92
C ASP A 384 19.97 28.52 6.45
N ILE A 385 20.72 27.74 5.65
CA ILE A 385 21.29 26.44 5.99
C ILE A 385 22.81 26.55 5.90
N ASN A 386 23.46 26.78 7.04
CA ASN A 386 24.93 26.94 7.14
C ASN A 386 25.51 28.01 6.19
N GLY A 387 24.84 29.17 6.09
CA GLY A 387 25.27 30.24 5.19
C GLY A 387 24.86 30.07 3.72
N GLN A 388 24.20 28.95 3.38
CA GLN A 388 23.62 28.72 2.06
C GLN A 388 22.13 29.06 2.06
N PRO A 389 21.62 29.76 1.02
CA PRO A 389 20.19 29.97 0.88
C PRO A 389 19.51 28.62 0.60
N GLY A 390 18.48 28.33 1.38
CA GLY A 390 17.56 27.22 1.20
C GLY A 390 16.12 27.71 1.03
N LYS A 391 15.21 26.78 0.71
CA LYS A 391 13.76 27.03 0.71
C LYS A 391 13.09 26.04 1.66
N TYR A 392 12.21 26.55 2.51
CA TYR A 392 11.43 25.77 3.46
C TYR A 392 9.94 25.87 3.13
N MET A 393 9.21 24.75 3.23
CA MET A 393 7.76 24.74 3.19
C MET A 393 7.18 23.75 4.21
N SER A 394 5.94 24.01 4.62
CA SER A 394 5.14 23.16 5.50
C SER A 394 3.71 23.20 4.96
N ASN A 395 3.10 22.04 4.76
CA ASN A 395 1.65 21.99 4.49
C ASN A 395 0.85 22.03 5.79
N ASP A 396 1.42 21.45 6.84
CA ASP A 396 0.89 21.35 8.20
C ASP A 396 2.06 21.15 9.19
N GLY A 397 1.78 20.76 10.43
CA GLY A 397 2.81 20.44 11.44
C GLY A 397 3.40 19.02 11.32
N PHE A 398 2.95 18.24 10.34
CA PHE A 398 3.34 16.83 10.17
C PHE A 398 4.26 16.63 8.98
N THR A 399 4.10 17.48 7.96
CA THR A 399 4.81 17.41 6.68
C THR A 399 5.62 18.68 6.45
N HIS A 400 6.93 18.54 6.54
CA HIS A 400 7.90 19.61 6.33
C HIS A 400 8.85 19.24 5.21
N ALA A 401 9.20 20.21 4.37
CA ALA A 401 10.24 20.01 3.38
C ALA A 401 11.20 21.20 3.35
N VAL A 402 12.49 20.90 3.21
CA VAL A 402 13.54 21.91 3.02
C VAL A 402 14.48 21.45 1.93
N VAL A 403 14.81 22.37 1.01
CA VAL A 403 15.78 22.14 -0.06
C VAL A 403 16.87 23.20 0.01
N TRP A 404 18.11 22.85 -0.31
CA TRP A 404 19.26 23.75 -0.38
C TRP A 404 20.35 23.17 -1.29
N GLN A 405 21.37 23.98 -1.55
CA GLN A 405 22.52 23.58 -2.35
C GLN A 405 23.80 23.65 -1.50
N SER A 406 24.66 22.64 -1.61
CA SER A 406 25.96 22.61 -0.94
C SER A 406 26.94 21.73 -1.68
N GLY A 407 28.18 22.17 -1.87
CA GLY A 407 29.25 21.33 -2.43
C GLY A 407 29.00 20.79 -3.84
N GLY A 408 28.19 21.46 -4.67
CA GLY A 408 27.81 20.97 -6.00
C GLY A 408 26.66 19.96 -6.01
N LEU A 409 26.10 19.67 -4.82
CA LEU A 409 24.88 18.88 -4.66
C LEU A 409 23.65 19.80 -4.52
N GLU A 410 22.53 19.29 -5.02
CA GLU A 410 21.20 19.67 -4.57
C GLU A 410 20.79 18.68 -3.48
N ILE A 411 20.39 19.22 -2.32
CA ILE A 411 20.01 18.45 -1.15
C ILE A 411 18.59 18.83 -0.80
N GLY A 412 17.76 17.84 -0.51
CA GLY A 412 16.46 18.09 0.09
C GLY A 412 16.13 17.10 1.17
N MET A 413 15.28 17.53 2.09
CA MET A 413 14.85 16.75 3.22
C MET A 413 13.34 16.90 3.37
N LEU A 414 12.65 15.77 3.46
CA LEU A 414 11.23 15.65 3.74
C LEU A 414 11.10 14.99 5.11
N ILE A 415 10.32 15.61 5.98
CA ILE A 415 9.98 15.04 7.28
C ILE A 415 8.47 14.84 7.29
N THR A 416 8.04 13.61 7.52
CA THR A 416 6.64 13.22 7.71
C THR A 416 6.45 12.63 9.11
N SER A 417 5.29 12.84 9.69
CA SER A 417 4.89 12.24 10.96
C SER A 417 3.38 12.06 11.02
N SER A 418 2.90 11.18 11.88
CA SER A 418 1.46 10.99 12.14
C SER A 418 1.12 11.34 13.58
N ASP A 419 0.11 12.19 13.79
CA ASP A 419 -0.47 12.40 15.12
C ASP A 419 -1.01 11.11 15.75
N LEU A 420 -1.68 10.30 14.94
CA LEU A 420 -2.34 9.07 15.37
C LEU A 420 -1.34 8.02 15.84
N TRP A 421 -0.21 7.89 15.14
CA TRP A 421 0.71 6.78 15.34
C TRP A 421 2.02 7.17 16.02
N TYR A 422 2.58 8.33 15.68
CA TYR A 422 3.82 8.83 16.28
C TYR A 422 3.53 9.70 17.51
N GLY A 423 2.43 10.44 17.47
CA GLY A 423 1.99 11.31 18.57
C GLY A 423 2.74 12.63 18.66
N GLY A 424 3.74 12.90 17.81
CA GLY A 424 4.53 14.13 17.83
C GLY A 424 4.54 14.86 16.48
N THR A 425 4.91 16.14 16.51
CA THR A 425 5.14 16.98 15.32
C THR A 425 6.53 17.58 15.34
N PHE A 426 6.97 18.07 14.19
CA PHE A 426 8.21 18.83 14.08
C PHE A 426 7.92 20.32 14.03
N THR A 427 8.73 21.13 14.71
CA THR A 427 8.73 22.57 14.47
C THR A 427 9.62 22.89 13.28
N LYS A 428 9.37 24.05 12.66
CA LYS A 428 10.25 24.57 11.61
C LYS A 428 11.69 24.65 12.10
N GLU A 429 11.91 25.15 13.31
CA GLU A 429 13.25 25.29 13.89
C GLU A 429 13.96 23.93 14.04
N GLN A 430 13.24 22.88 14.44
CA GLN A 430 13.78 21.53 14.53
C GLN A 430 14.16 20.98 13.16
N VAL A 431 13.31 21.17 12.15
CA VAL A 431 13.60 20.76 10.77
C VAL A 431 14.85 21.49 10.25
N LEU A 432 14.97 22.80 10.50
CA LEU A 432 16.14 23.57 10.09
C LEU A 432 17.40 23.20 10.87
N GLU A 433 17.29 22.78 12.14
CA GLU A 433 18.41 22.29 12.93
C GLU A 433 18.94 20.95 12.39
N ILE A 434 18.06 20.02 12.06
CA ILE A 434 18.44 18.76 11.39
C ILE A 434 19.10 19.07 10.05
N ALA A 435 18.52 19.94 9.23
CA ALA A 435 19.08 20.33 7.93
C ALA A 435 20.48 20.95 8.04
N ARG A 436 20.69 21.84 9.02
CA ARG A 436 22.01 22.44 9.31
C ARG A 436 23.02 21.44 9.85
N SER A 437 22.56 20.34 10.43
CA SER A 437 23.45 19.28 10.92
C SER A 437 23.97 18.36 9.81
N VAL A 438 23.46 18.48 8.57
CA VAL A 438 23.87 17.64 7.43
C VAL A 438 25.27 18.02 6.97
N GLN A 439 26.20 17.07 7.05
CA GLN A 439 27.62 17.25 6.73
C GLN A 439 28.29 15.99 6.18
#